data_AF-A0A124GBZ1-F1
#
_entry.id   AF-A0A124GBZ1-F1
#
_cell.length_a   1.000
_cell.length_b   1.000
_cell.length_c   1.000
_cell.angle_alpha   90.00
_cell.angle_beta   90.00
_cell.angle_gamma   90.00
#
_symmetry.space_group_name_H-M   'P 1'
#
loop_
_entity.id
_entity.type
_entity.pdbx_description
1 polymer ?
#
loop_
_entity_poly.entity_id
_entity_poly.type
_entity_poly.pdbx_seq_one_letter_code
_entity_poly.pdbx_strand_id
1 'polypeptide(L)' 'MNDRRPRTQMSRPAPRPQRGSLGPAAMRQAYERCLTLAQAAALAGDRIEAERHYQQAEHYLRSLAEERAA' A
#
# COMPACT_ATOMS: atom_id res chain seq x y z
N MET A 1 31.60 17.87 41.35
CA MET A 1 30.56 18.29 40.39
C MET A 1 30.18 17.10 39.51
N ASN A 2 28.95 16.61 39.66
CA ASN A 2 28.20 15.96 38.57
C ASN A 2 28.12 16.96 37.38
N ASP A 3 27.98 16.60 36.10
CA ASP A 3 26.92 15.80 35.52
C ASP A 3 27.29 15.24 34.13
N ARG A 4 26.70 14.08 33.86
CA ARG A 4 26.86 13.20 32.72
C ARG A 4 26.34 13.87 31.45
N ARG A 5 27.15 13.96 30.39
CA ARG A 5 26.68 14.34 29.06
C ARG A 5 25.79 13.22 28.50
N PRO A 6 24.51 13.46 28.16
CA PRO A 6 23.69 12.45 27.51
C PRO A 6 24.16 12.32 26.06
N ARG A 7 24.65 11.13 25.74
CA ARG A 7 25.00 10.70 24.39
C ARG A 7 23.77 10.84 23.51
N THR A 8 23.90 11.70 22.50
CA THR A 8 22.92 11.99 21.47
C THR A 8 22.27 10.71 20.96
N GLN A 9 20.95 10.70 21.08
CA GLN A 9 20.06 9.62 20.74
C GLN A 9 20.26 9.23 19.27
N MET A 10 20.68 7.98 19.03
CA MET A 10 20.46 7.30 17.76
C MET A 10 18.98 7.45 17.43
N SER A 11 18.70 8.20 16.37
CA SER A 11 17.38 8.30 15.77
C SER A 11 16.98 6.88 15.36
N ARG A 12 16.19 6.22 16.21
CA ARG A 12 15.48 4.99 15.85
C ARG A 12 14.72 5.31 14.58
N PRO A 13 14.85 4.52 13.49
CA PRO A 13 14.03 4.73 12.32
C PRO A 13 12.58 4.72 12.81
N ALA A 14 11.82 5.77 12.44
CA ALA A 14 10.39 5.83 12.70
C ALA A 14 9.79 4.47 12.32
N PRO A 15 8.79 3.96 13.07
CA PRO A 15 8.05 2.81 12.60
C PRO A 15 7.52 3.21 11.23
N ARG A 16 8.15 2.68 10.17
CA ARG A 16 7.53 2.64 8.84
C ARG A 16 6.12 2.18 9.14
N PRO A 17 5.06 2.89 8.69
CA PRO A 17 3.73 2.38 8.87
C PRO A 17 3.84 0.95 8.38
N GLN A 18 3.67 0.01 9.32
CA GLN A 18 3.53 -1.38 8.94
C GLN A 18 2.51 -1.27 7.83
N ARG A 19 2.82 -1.80 6.64
CA ARG A 19 1.78 -2.20 5.70
C ARG A 19 0.95 -3.17 6.52
N GLY A 20 0.09 -2.63 7.39
CA GLY A 20 -0.90 -3.35 8.12
C GLY A 20 -1.68 -3.90 6.98
N SER A 21 -1.52 -5.20 6.77
CA SER A 21 -2.29 -5.99 5.83
C SER A 21 -3.69 -5.44 5.94
N LEU A 22 -4.15 -4.66 4.95
CA LEU A 22 -5.53 -4.20 5.02
C LEU A 22 -6.30 -5.51 5.05
N GLY A 23 -7.19 -5.66 6.03
CA GLY A 23 -7.89 -6.92 6.18
C GLY A 23 -8.55 -7.33 4.86
N PRO A 24 -8.89 -8.61 4.70
CA PRO A 24 -9.29 -9.19 3.41
C PRO A 24 -10.44 -8.44 2.72
N ALA A 25 -11.32 -7.81 3.52
CA ALA A 25 -12.42 -6.97 3.03
C ALA A 25 -11.95 -5.62 2.46
N ALA A 26 -10.99 -4.96 3.12
CA ALA A 26 -10.47 -3.68 2.67
C ALA A 26 -9.53 -3.82 1.46
N MET A 27 -8.81 -4.96 1.33
CA MET A 27 -8.09 -5.33 0.11
C MET A 27 -9.02 -5.51 -1.10
N ARG A 28 -10.17 -6.18 -0.90
CA ARG A 28 -11.20 -6.31 -1.95
C ARG A 28 -11.77 -4.95 -2.38
N GLN A 29 -12.08 -4.08 -1.42
CA GLN A 29 -12.58 -2.73 -1.73
C GLN A 29 -11.53 -1.90 -2.51
N ALA A 30 -10.26 -1.99 -2.14
CA ALA A 30 -9.17 -1.32 -2.85
C ALA A 30 -9.02 -1.84 -4.29
N TYR A 31 -9.15 -3.16 -4.48
CA TYR A 31 -9.17 -3.81 -5.80
C TYR A 31 -10.30 -3.27 -6.69
N GLU A 32 -11.54 -3.26 -6.19
CA GLU A 32 -12.71 -2.77 -6.94
C GLU A 32 -12.59 -1.29 -7.31
N ARG A 33 -12.06 -0.48 -6.38
CA ARG A 33 -11.77 0.93 -6.64
C ARG A 33 -10.72 1.11 -7.73
N CYS A 34 -9.64 0.33 -7.71
CA CYS A 34 -8.63 0.36 -8.76
C CYS A 34 -9.20 -0.02 -10.12
N LEU A 35 -10.06 -1.03 -10.21
CA LEU A 35 -10.74 -1.38 -11.47
C LEU A 35 -11.61 -0.24 -12.01
N THR A 36 -12.36 0.42 -11.12
CA THR A 36 -13.22 1.56 -11.50
C THR A 36 -12.38 2.71 -12.06
N LEU A 37 -11.26 3.03 -11.41
CA LEU A 37 -10.33 4.06 -11.88
C LEU A 37 -9.65 3.68 -13.20
N ALA A 38 -9.25 2.41 -13.36
CA ALA A 38 -8.64 1.92 -14.60
C ALA A 38 -9.60 2.05 -15.79
N GLN A 39 -10.86 1.67 -15.59
CA GLN A 39 -11.90 1.79 -16.62
C GLN A 39 -12.18 3.26 -16.96
N ALA A 40 -12.29 4.13 -15.96
CA ALA A 40 -12.46 5.56 -16.18
C ALA A 40 -11.30 6.18 -16.97
N ALA A 41 -10.05 5.83 -16.61
CA ALA A 41 -8.85 6.28 -17.32
C ALA A 41 -8.83 5.76 -18.77
N ALA A 42 -9.17 4.49 -18.99
CA ALA A 42 -9.26 3.92 -20.33
C ALA A 42 -10.33 4.60 -21.20
N LEU A 43 -11.50 4.91 -20.63
CA LEU A 43 -12.56 5.66 -21.31
C LEU A 43 -12.17 7.11 -21.62
N ALA A 44 -11.36 7.72 -20.76
CA ALA A 44 -10.78 9.04 -21.00
C ALA A 44 -9.64 9.02 -22.05
N GLY A 45 -9.23 7.83 -22.52
CA GLY A 45 -8.11 7.65 -23.45
C GLY A 45 -6.73 7.65 -22.79
N ASP A 46 -6.66 7.73 -21.45
CA ASP A 46 -5.42 7.67 -20.70
C ASP A 46 -5.02 6.22 -20.44
N ARG A 47 -4.38 5.62 -21.44
CA ARG A 47 -3.95 4.22 -21.40
C ARG A 47 -2.88 3.97 -20.34
N ILE A 48 -2.03 4.95 -20.03
CA ILE A 48 -0.94 4.78 -19.05
C ILE A 48 -1.50 4.73 -17.64
N GLU A 49 -2.38 5.67 -17.26
CA GLU A 49 -3.03 5.62 -15.94
C GLU A 49 -3.95 4.39 -15.82
N ALA A 50 -4.62 3.98 -16.91
CA ALA A 50 -5.39 2.74 -16.90
C ALA A 50 -4.52 1.52 -16.55
N GLU A 51 -3.38 1.37 -17.22
CA GLU A 51 -2.45 0.25 -16.98
C GLU A 51 -1.87 0.29 -15.55
N ARG A 52 -1.51 1.48 -15.07
CA ARG A 52 -1.06 1.67 -13.68
C ARG A 52 -2.11 1.20 -12.67
N HIS A 53 -3.37 1.57 -12.88
CA HIS A 53 -4.47 1.13 -12.03
C HIS A 53 -4.74 -0.37 -12.11
N TYR A 54 -4.60 -0.98 -13.30
CA TYR A 54 -4.70 -2.43 -13.45
C TYR A 54 -3.60 -3.18 -12.70
N GLN A 55 -2.34 -2.74 -12.81
CA GLN A 55 -1.22 -3.34 -12.05
C GLN A 55 -1.46 -3.23 -10.54
N GLN A 56 -2.05 -2.13 -10.09
CA GLN A 56 -2.38 -1.93 -8.68
C GLN A 56 -3.53 -2.84 -8.22
N ALA A 57 -4.53 -3.08 -9.07
CA ALA A 57 -5.56 -4.08 -8.82
C ALA A 57 -4.96 -5.49 -8.71
N GLU A 58 -4.08 -5.87 -9.64
CA GLU A 58 -3.39 -7.17 -9.58
C GLU A 58 -2.57 -7.36 -8.30
N HIS A 59 -1.91 -6.30 -7.83
CA HIS A 59 -1.16 -6.34 -6.57
C HIS A 59 -2.07 -6.66 -5.37
N TYR A 60 -3.25 -6.04 -5.29
CA TYR A 60 -4.22 -6.31 -4.23
C TYR A 60 -4.79 -7.72 -4.33
N LEU A 61 -5.06 -8.21 -5.54
CA LEU A 61 -5.54 -9.58 -5.77
C LEU A 61 -4.50 -10.61 -5.31
N ARG A 62 -3.22 -10.40 -5.65
CA ARG A 62 -2.12 -11.27 -5.20
C ARG A 62 -1.98 -11.26 -3.68
N SER A 63 -1.99 -10.08 -3.07
CA SER A 63 -1.88 -9.93 -1.61
C SER A 63 -3.05 -10.61 -0.88
N LEU A 64 -4.26 -10.52 -1.42
CA LEU A 64 -5.45 -11.18 -0.89
C LEU A 64 -5.37 -12.72 -1.02
N ALA A 65 -4.77 -13.22 -2.10
CA ALA A 65 -4.55 -14.65 -2.28
C ALA A 65 -3.48 -15.18 -1.31
N GLU A 66 -2.41 -14.43 -1.10
CA GLU A 66 -1.36 -14.75 -0.11
C GLU A 66 -1.92 -14.76 1.32
N GLU A 67 -2.76 -13.79 1.68
CA GLU A 67 -3.40 -13.74 3.00
C GLU A 67 -4.39 -14.89 3.22
N ARG A 68 -5.08 -15.35 2.17
CA ARG A 68 -5.99 -16.52 2.25
C ARG A 68 -5.26 -17.86 2.31
N ALA A 69 -4.03 -17.92 1.81
CA ALA A 69 -3.22 -19.14 1.78
C ALA A 69 -2.33 -19.32 3.03
N ALA A 70 -2.19 -18.28 3.85
CA ALA A 70 -1.48 -18.27 5.13
C ALA A 70 -2.38 -18.75 6.29
#